data_AF-A0A091N916-F1
#
_entry.id   AF-A0A091N916-F1
#
_cell.length_a   1.000
_cell.length_b   1.000
_cell.length_c   1.000
_cell.angle_alpha   90.00
_cell.angle_beta   90.00
_cell.angle_gamma   90.00
#
_symmetry.space_group_name_H-M   'P 1'
#
loop_
_entity.id
_entity.type
_entity.pdbx_description
1 polymer ?
#
loop_
_entity_poly.entity_id
_entity_poly.type
_entity_poly.pdbx_seq_one_letter_code
_entity_poly.pdbx_strand_id
1 'polypeptide(L)' 'NGLKLCQGRFRLDIRKRFFTHRVAGHWKKFPREVVTAPSLTEFKRSLDNGLRHMV' A
#
# COMPACT_ATOMS: atom_id res chain seq x y z
N ASN A 1 25.33 -8.29 16.75
CA ASN A 1 24.50 -8.17 15.53
C ASN A 1 22.98 -8.32 15.75
N GLY A 2 22.49 -8.94 16.83
CA GLY A 2 21.04 -9.12 17.07
C GLY A 2 20.23 -7.83 17.28
N LEU A 3 20.78 -6.83 17.98
CA LEU A 3 20.09 -5.54 18.22
C LEU A 3 19.74 -4.78 16.92
N LYS A 4 20.61 -4.81 15.90
CA LYS A 4 20.36 -4.18 14.59
C LYS A 4 19.24 -4.88 13.82
N LEU A 5 19.11 -6.20 13.95
CA LEU A 5 18.02 -6.98 13.32
C LEU A 5 16.66 -6.70 13.99
N CYS A 6 16.62 -6.60 15.33
CA CYS A 6 15.42 -6.22 16.07
C CYS A 6 14.95 -4.81 15.70
N GLN A 7 15.88 -3.86 15.59
CA GLN A 7 15.57 -2.48 15.19
C GLN A 7 15.09 -2.40 13.73
N GLY A 8 15.66 -3.22 12.83
CA GLY A 8 15.20 -3.36 11.45
C GLY A 8 13.77 -3.93 11.37
N ARG A 9 13.48 -5.00 12.12
CA ARG A 9 12.12 -5.57 12.23
C ARG A 9 11.12 -4.55 12.78
N PHE A 10 11.47 -3.85 13.86
CA PHE A 10 10.63 -2.82 14.45
C PHE A 10 10.28 -1.71 13.45
N ARG A 11 11.26 -1.21 12.70
CA ARG A 11 11.02 -0.22 11.63
C ARG A 11 10.13 -0.76 10.52
N LEU A 12 10.30 -2.03 10.14
CA LEU A 12 9.48 -2.67 9.11
C LEU A 12 8.03 -2.85 9.57
N ASP A 13 7.81 -3.29 10.81
CA ASP A 13 6.47 -3.51 11.34
C ASP A 13 5.69 -2.19 11.47
N ILE A 14 6.34 -1.11 11.89
CA ILE A 14 5.74 0.23 11.90
C ILE A 14 5.37 0.67 10.48
N ARG A 15 6.29 0.51 9.52
CA ARG A 15 6.03 0.88 8.12
C ARG A 15 4.87 0.08 7.53
N LYS A 16 4.80 -1.23 7.79
CA LYS A 16 3.67 -2.09 7.37
C LYS A 16 2.36 -1.60 7.97
N ARG A 17 2.32 -1.36 9.28
CA ARG A 17 1.11 -0.93 9.98
C ARG A 17 0.62 0.43 9.49
N PHE A 18 1.54 1.36 9.26
CA PHE A 18 1.25 2.68 8.69
C PHE A 18 0.74 2.58 7.25
N PHE A 19 1.34 1.72 6.42
CA PHE A 19 0.89 1.48 5.06
C PHE A 19 -0.53 0.92 5.03
N THR A 20 -0.83 -0.11 5.84
CA THR A 20 -2.18 -0.67 5.95
C THR A 20 -3.20 0.37 6.38
N HIS A 21 -2.88 1.23 7.35
CA HIS A 21 -3.79 2.28 7.80
C HIS A 21 -4.03 3.35 6.73
N ARG A 22 -2.97 3.80 6.02
CA ARG A 22 -3.09 4.75 4.91
C ARG A 22 -3.92 4.16 3.76
N VAL A 23 -3.66 2.91 3.38
CA VAL A 23 -4.39 2.21 2.32
C VAL A 23 -5.86 2.04 2.70
N ALA A 24 -6.15 1.57 3.92
CA ALA A 24 -7.53 1.40 4.38
C ALA A 24 -8.30 2.74 4.42
N GLY A 25 -7.66 3.83 4.85
CA GLY A 25 -8.28 5.17 4.85
C GLY A 25 -8.51 5.73 3.45
N HIS A 26 -7.61 5.44 2.50
CA HIS A 26 -7.73 5.88 1.10
C HIS A 26 -8.53 4.90 0.23
N TRP A 27 -8.89 3.73 0.74
CA TRP A 27 -9.63 2.72 -0.01
C TRP A 27 -10.98 3.26 -0.52
N LYS A 28 -11.63 4.14 0.24
CA LYS A 28 -12.85 4.84 -0.21
C LYS A 28 -12.61 5.88 -1.31
N LYS A 29 -11.37 6.38 -1.44
CA LYS A 29 -10.93 7.31 -2.50
C LYS A 29 -10.33 6.59 -3.70
N PHE A 30 -9.97 5.32 -3.56
CA PHE A 30 -9.56 4.49 -4.69
C PHE A 30 -10.77 4.33 -5.62
N PRO A 31 -10.65 4.69 -6.91
CA PRO A 31 -11.76 4.58 -7.83
C PRO A 31 -12.19 3.11 -7.93
N ARG A 32 -13.51 2.87 -8.02
CA ARG A 32 -14.08 1.53 -8.21
C ARG A 32 -13.41 0.78 -9.36
N GLU A 33 -12.94 1.52 -10.36
CA GLU A 33 -12.13 1.09 -11.49
C GLU A 33 -10.93 0.21 -11.13
N VAL A 34 -10.29 0.44 -9.97
CA VAL A 34 -9.20 -0.41 -9.49
C VAL A 34 -9.74 -1.79 -9.10
N VAL A 35 -10.89 -1.84 -8.44
CA VAL A 35 -11.50 -3.09 -7.97
C VAL A 35 -12.23 -3.82 -9.09
N THR A 36 -12.74 -3.10 -10.09
CA THR A 36 -13.52 -3.64 -11.21
C THR A 36 -12.71 -3.84 -12.49
N ALA A 37 -11.37 -3.74 -12.42
CA ALA A 37 -10.51 -3.94 -13.59
C ALA A 37 -10.66 -5.39 -14.11
N PRO A 38 -11.08 -5.57 -15.38
CA PRO A 38 -11.32 -6.91 -15.94
C PRO A 38 -10.02 -7.66 -16.27
N SER A 39 -8.89 -6.95 -16.39
CA SER A 39 -7.58 -7.54 -16.65
C SER A 39 -6.53 -7.14 -15.60
N LEU A 40 -5.52 -8.00 -15.42
CA LEU A 40 -4.40 -7.74 -14.50
C LEU A 40 -3.58 -6.50 -14.92
N THR A 41 -3.49 -6.22 -16.21
CA THR A 41 -2.76 -5.07 -16.76
C THR A 41 -3.45 -3.76 -16.40
N GLU A 42 -4.78 -3.71 -16.53
CA GLU A 42 -5.58 -2.55 -16.12
C GLU A 42 -5.58 -2.39 -14.61
N PHE A 43 -5.67 -3.49 -13.86
CA PHE A 43 -5.57 -3.50 -12.40
C PHE A 43 -4.27 -2.83 -11.92
N LYS A 44 -3.12 -3.23 -12.49
CA LYS A 44 -1.81 -2.64 -12.15
C LYS A 44 -1.74 -1.14 -12.47
N ARG A 45 -2.26 -0.73 -13.63
CA ARG A 45 -2.26 0.68 -14.06
C ARG A 45 -3.11 1.55 -13.15
N SER A 46 -4.29 1.05 -12.75
CA SER A 46 -5.18 1.71 -11.81
C SER A 46 -4.60 1.78 -10.40
N LEU A 47 -3.91 0.72 -9.96
CA LEU A 47 -3.16 0.71 -8.69
C LEU A 47 -2.03 1.73 -8.67
N ASP A 48 -1.21 1.79 -9.71
CA ASP A 48 -0.10 2.76 -9.81
C ASP A 48 -0.62 4.20 -9.76
N ASN A 49 -1.74 4.48 -10.44
CA ASN A 49 -2.38 5.79 -10.38
C ASN A 49 -2.94 6.11 -8.99
N GLY A 50 -3.61 5.16 -8.33
CA GLY A 50 -4.15 5.36 -6.99
C GLY A 50 -3.07 5.50 -5.90
N LEU A 51 -1.98 4.73 -6.01
CA LEU A 51 -0.85 4.80 -5.09
C LEU A 51 0.02 6.04 -5.31
N ARG A 52 0.07 6.60 -6.52
CA ARG A 52 0.76 7.87 -6.80
C ARG A 52 0.23 9.05 -5.97
N HIS A 53 -1.04 9.02 -5.59
CA HIS A 53 -1.65 10.04 -4.73
C HIS A 53 -1.49 9.75 -3.22
N MET A 54 -0.91 8.59 -2.85
CA MET A 54 -0.65 8.19 -1.46
C MET A 54 0.79 8.51 -1.00
N VAL A 55 1.37 9.60 -1.51
CA VAL A 55 2.68 10.12 -1.06
C VAL A 55 2.52 10.82 0.29
#